data_AF-A0A527YFB3-F1
#
_entry.id   AF-A0A527YFB3-F1
#
_cell.length_a   1.000
_cell.length_b   1.000
_cell.length_c   1.000
_cell.angle_alpha   90.00
_cell.angle_beta   90.00
_cell.angle_gamma   90.00
#
_symmetry.space_group_name_H-M   'P 1'
#
loop_
_entity.id
_entity.type
_entity.pdbx_description
1 polymer ?
#
loop_
_entity_poly.entity_id
_entity_poly.type
_entity_poly.pdbx_seq_one_letter_code
_entity_poly.pdbx_strand_id
1 'polypeptide(L)' 'QKNPRRTNCDAALIGTWTWQPNRIGLDWFLKKVVPHLRPDFRVRIAGGVPSGVTSAHPGVEFVGRVPDAQTFVRSAAVI' A
#
# COMPACT_ATOMS: atom_id res chain seq x y z
N GLN A 1 -22.08 18.90 2.72
CA GLN A 1 -21.56 17.66 3.35
C GLN A 1 -20.89 16.82 2.28
N LYS A 2 -19.59 16.50 2.40
CA LYS A 2 -18.95 15.50 1.54
C LYS A 2 -19.34 14.12 2.06
N ASN A 3 -20.11 13.37 1.27
CA ASN A 3 -20.38 11.96 1.58
C ASN A 3 -19.03 11.21 1.62
N PRO A 4 -18.72 10.41 2.66
CA PRO A 4 -17.47 9.67 2.67
C PRO A 4 -17.46 8.72 1.46
N ARG A 5 -16.46 8.87 0.58
CA ARG A 5 -16.24 7.90 -0.50
C ARG A 5 -16.06 6.54 0.16
N ARG A 6 -16.80 5.52 -0.30
CA ARG A 6 -16.51 4.14 0.10
C ARG A 6 -15.14 3.75 -0.46
N THR A 7 -14.20 3.49 0.43
CA THR A 7 -12.85 3.04 0.08
C THR A 7 -12.65 1.61 0.54
N ASN A 8 -11.93 0.83 -0.27
CA ASN A 8 -11.61 -0.56 0.01
C ASN A 8 -10.43 -0.69 0.99
N CYS A 9 -9.60 0.35 1.09
CA CYS A 9 -8.47 0.46 2.01
C CYS A 9 -8.26 1.92 2.42
N ASP A 10 -7.45 2.12 3.45
CA ASP A 10 -7.17 3.44 4.01
C ASP A 10 -5.97 4.08 3.29
N ALA A 11 -4.95 3.29 2.95
CA ALA A 11 -3.84 3.71 2.10
C ALA A 11 -3.55 2.70 1.00
N ALA A 12 -3.17 3.19 -0.18
CA ALA A 12 -2.68 2.38 -1.28
C ALA A 12 -1.31 2.86 -1.75
N LEU A 13 -0.37 1.96 -1.97
CA LEU A 13 0.90 2.25 -2.61
C LEU A 13 0.95 1.47 -3.93
N ILE A 14 1.37 2.12 -5.01
CA ILE A 14 1.57 1.45 -6.32
C ILE A 14 2.89 1.91 -6.93
N GLY A 15 3.68 0.95 -7.41
CA GLY A 15 4.96 1.29 -8.02
C GLY A 15 5.73 0.10 -8.55
N THR A 16 6.80 0.42 -9.30
CA THR A 16 7.82 -0.56 -9.69
C THR A 16 8.82 -0.70 -8.55
N TRP A 17 8.64 -1.70 -7.69
CA TRP A 17 9.47 -1.93 -6.49
C TRP A 17 10.87 -2.45 -6.77
N THR A 18 11.15 -2.85 -8.01
CA THR A 18 12.50 -3.16 -8.47
C THR A 18 13.30 -1.91 -8.83
N TRP A 19 12.65 -0.75 -9.03
CA TRP A 19 13.34 0.51 -9.21
C TRP A 19 13.81 1.04 -7.84
N GLN A 20 15.11 1.27 -7.71
CA GLN A 20 15.77 1.51 -6.42
C GLN A 20 15.16 2.65 -5.59
N PRO A 21 14.80 3.82 -6.15
CA PRO A 21 14.15 4.88 -5.39
C PRO A 21 12.82 4.44 -4.75
N ASN A 22 11.98 3.73 -5.50
CA ASN A 22 10.72 3.19 -4.98
C ASN A 22 10.97 2.12 -3.91
N ARG A 23 12.00 1.28 -4.08
CA ARG A 23 12.36 0.28 -3.09
C ARG A 23 12.75 0.91 -1.77
N ILE A 24 13.58 1.95 -1.81
CA ILE A 24 14.00 2.71 -0.62
C ILE A 24 12.77 3.31 0.08
N GLY A 25 11.86 3.92 -0.69
CA GLY A 25 10.60 4.46 -0.16
C GLY A 25 9.71 3.41 0.49
N LEU A 26 9.54 2.25 -0.17
CA LEU A 26 8.76 1.14 0.36
C LEU A 26 9.37 0.58 1.65
N ASP A 27 10.69 0.35 1.68
CA ASP A 27 11.38 -0.15 2.87
C ASP A 27 11.29 0.85 4.03
N TRP A 28 11.41 2.14 3.76
CA TRP A 28 11.22 3.19 4.77
C TRP A 28 9.79 3.18 5.31
N PHE A 29 8.79 3.14 4.42
CA PHE A 29 7.38 3.13 4.82
C PHE A 29 7.06 1.93 5.72
N LEU A 30 7.48 0.73 5.32
CA LEU A 30 7.28 -0.50 6.09
C LEU A 30 8.01 -0.48 7.44
N LYS A 31 9.18 0.13 7.54
CA LYS A 31 10.00 0.17 8.77
C LYS A 31 9.66 1.33 9.70
N LYS A 32 9.19 2.46 9.17
CA LYS A 32 9.09 3.73 9.90
C LYS A 32 7.66 4.26 10.03
N VAL A 33 6.74 3.83 9.16
CA VAL A 33 5.34 4.28 9.21
C VAL A 33 4.45 3.16 9.73
N VAL A 34 4.51 1.98 9.09
CA VAL A 34 3.63 0.84 9.40
C VAL A 34 3.58 0.45 10.89
N PRO A 35 4.69 0.44 11.67
CA PRO A 35 4.64 0.09 13.09
C PRO A 35 3.81 1.02 13.97
N HIS A 36 3.48 2.22 13.49
CA HIS A 36 2.69 3.21 14.21
C HIS A 36 1.22 3.26 13.75
N LEU A 37 0.87 2.45 12.75
CA LEU A 37 -0.51 2.36 12.27
C LEU A 37 -1.36 1.57 13.27
N ARG A 38 -2.67 1.88 13.29
CA ARG A 38 -3.63 1.11 14.08
C ARG A 38 -3.76 -0.29 13.47
N PRO A 39 -3.99 -1.35 14.26
CA PRO A 39 -4.09 -2.72 13.75
C PRO A 39 -5.14 -2.92 12.65
N ASP A 40 -6.21 -2.12 12.67
CA ASP A 40 -7.30 -2.13 11.69
C ASP A 40 -7.06 -1.22 10.47
N PHE A 41 -5.93 -0.51 10.41
CA PHE A 41 -5.58 0.35 9.28
C PHE A 41 -5.13 -0.51 8.08
N ARG A 42 -5.88 -0.41 6.98
CA ARG A 42 -5.71 -1.25 5.79
C ARG A 42 -4.79 -0.57 4.77
N VAL A 43 -3.65 -1.17 4.51
CA VAL A 43 -2.69 -0.74 3.49
C VAL A 43 -2.62 -1.78 2.39
N ARG A 44 -2.80 -1.36 1.13
CA ARG A 44 -2.59 -2.22 -0.03
C ARG A 44 -1.40 -1.78 -0.85
N ILE A 45 -0.52 -2.72 -1.19
CA ILE A 45 0.71 -2.44 -1.93
C ILE A 45 0.67 -3.20 -3.26
N ALA A 46 0.43 -2.47 -4.35
CA ALA A 46 0.37 -2.99 -5.72
C ALA A 46 1.72 -2.83 -6.43
N GLY A 47 2.02 -3.76 -7.34
CA GLY A 47 3.29 -3.87 -8.06
C GLY A 47 4.00 -5.19 -7.77
N GLY A 48 4.98 -5.53 -8.60
CA GLY A 48 5.79 -6.74 -8.40
C GLY A 48 6.75 -6.55 -7.24
N VAL A 49 6.42 -7.10 -6.07
CA VAL A 49 7.24 -7.00 -4.85
C VAL A 49 8.30 -8.10 -4.87
N PRO A 50 9.59 -7.80 -4.69
CA PRO A 50 10.64 -8.81 -4.60
C PRO A 50 10.40 -9.79 -3.44
N SER A 51 10.84 -11.04 -3.63
CA SER A 51 10.83 -12.03 -2.54
C SER A 51 11.58 -11.51 -1.30
N GLY A 52 11.02 -11.76 -0.13
CA GLY A 52 11.59 -11.36 1.17
C GLY A 52 11.12 -10.01 1.71
N VAL A 53 10.41 -9.19 0.93
CA VAL A 53 9.70 -8.02 1.48
C VAL A 53 8.43 -8.51 2.16
N THR A 54 8.32 -8.24 3.46
CA THR A 54 7.19 -8.65 4.29
C THR A 54 6.83 -7.53 5.27
N SER A 55 5.65 -7.64 5.86
CA SER A 55 5.19 -6.75 6.94
C SER A 55 4.60 -7.61 8.05
N ALA A 56 4.90 -7.28 9.31
CA ALA A 56 4.28 -7.93 10.47
C ALA A 56 2.92 -7.31 10.83
N HIS A 57 2.56 -6.16 10.24
CA HIS A 57 1.32 -5.47 10.55
C HIS A 57 0.13 -6.17 9.87
N PRO A 58 -0.93 -6.54 10.60
CA PRO A 58 -2.03 -7.37 10.08
C PRO A 58 -2.83 -6.69 8.96
N GLY A 59 -2.85 -5.35 8.94
CA GLY A 59 -3.52 -4.58 7.89
C GLY A 59 -2.72 -4.37 6.60
N VAL A 60 -1.49 -4.88 6.46
CA VAL A 60 -0.68 -4.70 5.24
C VAL A 60 -0.86 -5.90 4.30
N GLU A 61 -1.31 -5.62 3.07
CA GLU A 61 -1.56 -6.62 2.03
C GLU A 61 -0.74 -6.29 0.77
N PHE A 62 0.08 -7.24 0.32
CA PHE A 62 0.78 -7.15 -0.97
C PHE A 62 -0.09 -7.80 -2.05
N VAL A 63 -0.71 -6.97 -2.89
CA VAL A 63 -1.71 -7.44 -3.88
C VAL A 63 -1.11 -7.80 -5.24
N GLY A 64 0.20 -7.62 -5.41
CA GLY A 64 0.90 -7.91 -6.66
C GLY A 64 0.51 -6.95 -7.80
N ARG A 65 0.67 -7.39 -9.06
CA ARG A 65 0.26 -6.60 -10.22
C ARG A 65 -1.27 -6.54 -10.29
N VAL A 66 -1.80 -5.33 -10.47
CA VAL A 66 -3.23 -5.09 -10.63
C VAL A 66 -3.58 -4.91 -12.12
N PRO A 67 -4.78 -5.29 -12.56
CA PRO A 67 -5.20 -5.14 -13.96
C PRO A 67 -5.41 -3.68 -14.38
N ASP A 68 -5.74 -2.81 -13.43
CA ASP A 68 -5.98 -1.38 -13.67
C ASP A 68 -5.48 -0.54 -12.49
N ALA A 69 -4.48 0.31 -12.76
CA ALA A 69 -3.89 1.19 -11.78
C ALA A 69 -4.83 2.33 -11.35
N GLN A 70 -5.63 2.89 -12.26
CA GLN A 70 -6.57 3.96 -11.95
C GLN A 70 -7.68 3.47 -11.02
N THR A 71 -8.23 2.29 -11.32
CA THR A 71 -9.24 1.66 -10.47
C THR A 71 -8.68 1.36 -9.09
N PHE A 72 -7.44 0.86 -9.02
CA PHE A 72 -6.75 0.60 -7.74
C PHE A 72 -6.61 1.87 -6.90
N VAL A 73 -6.02 2.94 -7.44
CA VAL A 73 -5.77 4.18 -6.68
C VAL A 73 -7.07 4.86 -6.24
N ARG A 74 -8.12 4.85 -7.07
CA ARG A 74 -9.43 5.41 -6.72
C ARG A 74 -10.12 4.68 -5.57
N SER A 75 -9.74 3.41 -5.33
CA SER A 75 -10.31 2.59 -4.26
C SER A 75 -9.77 2.93 -2.86
N ALA A 76 -8.73 3.75 -2.74
CA ALA A 76 -8.11 4.12 -1.48
C ALA A 76 -8.57 5.49 -0.97
N ALA A 77 -8.42 5.72 0.34
CA ALA A 77 -8.62 7.06 0.92
C ALA A 77 -7.42 7.97 0.63
N VAL A 78 -6.20 7.41 0.71
CA VAL A 78 -4.92 8.06 0.42
C VAL A 78 -4.07 7.17 -0.50
N ILE A 79 -3.25 7.79 -1.37
CA ILE A 79 -2.32 7.13 -2.30
C ILE A 79 -0.91 7.69 -2.03
#